data_AF-F2IAX3-F1
#
_entry.id   AF-F2IAX3-F1
#
_cell.length_a   1.000
_cell.length_b   1.000
_cell.length_c   1.000
_cell.angle_alpha   90.00
_cell.angle_beta   90.00
_cell.angle_gamma   90.00
#
_symmetry.space_group_name_H-M   'P 1'
#
loop_
_entity.id
_entity.type
_entity.pdbx_description
1 polymer ?
#
loop_
_entity_poly.entity_id
_entity_poly.type
_entity_poly.pdbx_seq_one_letter_code
_entity_poly.pdbx_strand_id
1 'polypeptide(L)'
;MKSITLLILASTLIALNSCKKKNDCPINPEDIVLNSNGPVFEGWPLHLWTESGFSYTYHWQGPNGWKKDYDYSTNTSGSETIESMTQAKAGVYIVNIRDGNCVIKKGSVNVSVIPPSNAPCSVNNNTSTSTVIGVGGTNYTSVFGNSNSNYYVQASNSSQAITFNFKGEQAPLPGIYKSNDTYYPSEQNKVGVYIGTGFQDYQMEPDVDVYVNKVNGKTVISFCSAGFYNPVGNATITISAKVTVP
;
A
#
# COMPACT_ATOMS: atom_id res chain seq x y z
N MET A 1 -99.62 -2.70 -6.88
CA MET A 1 -98.53 -1.70 -6.98
C MET A 1 -97.83 -1.59 -5.64
N LYS A 2 -96.50 -1.48 -5.64
CA LYS A 2 -95.54 -1.39 -4.52
C LYS A 2 -95.16 -2.76 -3.91
N SER A 3 -93.90 -3.13 -3.71
CA SER A 3 -92.60 -2.64 -4.20
C SER A 3 -91.63 -3.77 -3.83
N ILE A 4 -90.94 -4.37 -4.80
CA ILE A 4 -89.88 -5.36 -4.53
C ILE A 4 -88.61 -4.56 -4.25
N THR A 5 -88.12 -4.64 -3.02
CA THR A 5 -86.90 -3.94 -2.59
C THR A 5 -85.68 -4.73 -3.07
N LEU A 6 -84.99 -4.18 -4.07
CA LEU A 6 -83.75 -4.71 -4.63
C LEU A 6 -82.57 -4.24 -3.73
N LEU A 7 -81.90 -5.16 -3.03
CA LEU A 7 -80.64 -4.85 -2.35
C LEU A 7 -79.52 -4.78 -3.39
N ILE A 8 -79.00 -3.58 -3.63
CA ILE A 8 -77.81 -3.35 -4.46
C ILE A 8 -76.61 -3.39 -3.51
N LEU A 9 -75.80 -4.46 -3.58
CA LEU A 9 -74.46 -4.45 -3.02
C LEU A 9 -73.59 -3.50 -3.85
N ALA A 10 -73.30 -2.32 -3.32
CA ALA A 10 -72.30 -1.44 -3.87
C ALA A 10 -70.91 -1.98 -3.52
N SER A 11 -70.28 -2.70 -4.46
CA SER A 11 -68.87 -3.04 -4.39
C SER A 11 -68.03 -1.80 -4.68
N THR A 12 -67.56 -1.14 -3.62
CA THR A 12 -66.55 -0.09 -3.73
C THR A 12 -65.24 -0.72 -4.21
N LEU A 13 -64.90 -0.52 -5.49
CA LEU A 13 -63.55 -0.72 -6.01
C LEU A 13 -62.64 0.32 -5.35
N ILE A 14 -61.87 -0.10 -4.34
CA ILE A 14 -60.73 0.67 -3.84
C ILE A 14 -59.62 0.48 -4.89
N ALA A 15 -59.51 1.42 -5.82
CA ALA A 15 -58.33 1.54 -6.65
C ALA A 15 -57.15 1.92 -5.74
N LEU A 16 -56.41 0.92 -5.28
CA LEU A 16 -55.07 1.13 -4.75
C LEU A 16 -54.22 1.64 -5.92
N ASN A 17 -54.14 2.97 -6.06
CA ASN A 17 -53.02 3.59 -6.75
C ASN A 17 -51.78 3.28 -5.90
N SER A 18 -51.23 2.09 -6.11
CA SER A 18 -49.85 1.81 -5.78
C SER A 18 -49.03 2.75 -6.64
N CYS A 19 -48.73 3.93 -6.10
CA CYS A 19 -47.61 4.74 -6.55
C CYS A 19 -46.35 3.92 -6.24
N LYS A 20 -46.08 2.88 -7.04
CA LYS A 20 -44.69 2.47 -7.22
C LYS A 20 -44.04 3.70 -7.83
N LYS A 21 -43.27 4.44 -7.04
CA LYS A 21 -42.28 5.36 -7.58
C LYS A 21 -41.61 4.56 -8.70
N LYS A 22 -41.73 5.04 -9.93
CA LYS A 22 -40.92 4.53 -11.02
C LYS A 22 -39.49 4.60 -10.48
N ASN A 23 -38.78 3.48 -10.42
CA ASN A 23 -37.37 3.43 -10.05
C ASN A 23 -36.57 4.08 -11.19
N ASP A 24 -36.80 5.37 -11.40
CA ASP A 24 -36.06 6.16 -12.35
C ASP A 24 -34.68 6.38 -11.72
N CYS A 25 -33.68 5.79 -12.36
CA CYS A 25 -32.29 6.04 -11.99
C CYS A 25 -32.01 7.54 -12.03
N PRO A 26 -31.17 8.06 -11.12
CA PRO A 26 -30.75 9.45 -11.22
C PRO A 26 -30.08 9.67 -12.58
N ILE A 27 -30.48 10.74 -13.27
CA ILE A 27 -29.92 11.11 -14.58
C ILE A 27 -28.44 11.45 -14.43
N ASN A 28 -28.07 12.07 -13.31
CA ASN A 28 -26.70 12.39 -12.93
C ASN A 28 -26.39 11.74 -11.56
N PRO A 29 -25.48 10.77 -11.48
CA PRO A 29 -24.99 10.23 -10.22
C PRO A 29 -24.34 11.33 -9.36
N GLU A 30 -24.42 11.20 -8.05
CA GLU A 30 -23.70 12.06 -7.10
C GLU A 30 -22.20 11.78 -7.17
N ASP A 31 -21.38 12.83 -7.20
CA ASP A 31 -19.92 12.65 -7.16
C ASP A 31 -19.46 12.27 -5.75
N ILE A 32 -18.52 11.33 -5.65
CA ILE A 32 -17.87 10.93 -4.40
C ILE A 32 -16.36 11.01 -4.51
N VAL A 33 -15.70 11.14 -3.36
CA VAL A 33 -14.25 11.09 -3.28
C VAL A 33 -13.78 9.64 -3.39
N LEU A 34 -13.04 9.33 -4.45
CA LEU A 34 -12.27 8.11 -4.56
C LEU A 34 -10.81 8.41 -4.16
N ASN A 35 -10.34 7.75 -3.11
CA ASN A 35 -8.98 7.89 -2.61
C ASN A 35 -8.08 6.77 -3.12
N SER A 36 -6.78 7.03 -3.10
CA SER A 36 -5.75 6.04 -3.41
C SER A 36 -4.50 6.23 -2.57
N ASN A 37 -3.67 5.19 -2.43
CA ASN A 37 -2.32 5.29 -1.88
C ASN A 37 -1.28 5.74 -2.94
N GLY A 38 -1.73 6.20 -4.11
CA GLY A 38 -0.86 6.64 -5.20
C GLY A 38 -0.17 7.98 -4.91
N PRO A 39 1.00 8.25 -5.53
CA PRO A 39 1.74 7.39 -6.46
C PRO A 39 2.30 6.14 -5.79
N VAL A 40 2.35 5.02 -6.53
CA VAL A 40 2.94 3.76 -6.06
C VAL A 40 4.14 3.36 -6.89
N PHE A 41 5.12 2.70 -6.27
CA PHE A 41 6.26 2.15 -7.02
C PHE A 41 5.84 0.95 -7.87
N GLU A 42 6.53 0.71 -8.97
CA GLU A 42 6.34 -0.50 -9.77
C GLU A 42 6.48 -1.77 -8.92
N GLY A 43 5.54 -2.70 -9.08
CA GLY A 43 5.43 -3.92 -8.29
C GLY A 43 4.63 -3.78 -6.99
N TRP A 44 4.36 -2.57 -6.51
CA TRP A 44 3.59 -2.36 -5.27
C TRP A 44 2.09 -2.51 -5.49
N PRO A 45 1.33 -2.87 -4.44
CA PRO A 45 -0.13 -2.84 -4.49
C PRO A 45 -0.66 -1.40 -4.53
N LEU A 46 -1.69 -1.20 -5.35
CA LEU A 46 -2.55 -0.01 -5.31
C LEU A 46 -3.76 -0.32 -4.44
N HIS A 47 -4.00 0.51 -3.44
CA HIS A 47 -5.21 0.48 -2.63
C HIS A 47 -6.11 1.65 -3.03
N LEU A 48 -7.36 1.34 -3.36
CA LEU A 48 -8.42 2.28 -3.68
C LEU A 48 -9.49 2.21 -2.60
N TRP A 49 -10.02 3.35 -2.17
CA TRP A 49 -11.12 3.36 -1.21
C TRP A 49 -12.01 4.59 -1.31
N THR A 50 -13.28 4.40 -0.99
CA THR A 50 -14.30 5.43 -0.85
C THR A 50 -15.13 5.13 0.41
N GLU A 51 -15.97 6.07 0.85
CA GLU A 51 -16.94 5.81 1.91
C GLU A 51 -17.83 4.59 1.58
N SER A 52 -17.99 3.70 2.56
CA SER A 52 -18.72 2.44 2.42
C SER A 52 -20.16 2.57 2.91
N GLY A 53 -21.12 2.01 2.16
CA GLY A 53 -22.52 1.93 2.53
C GLY A 53 -23.04 0.50 2.47
N PHE A 54 -23.62 -0.01 3.57
CA PHE A 54 -24.02 -1.42 3.75
C PHE A 54 -25.19 -1.92 2.87
N SER A 55 -25.55 -1.20 1.81
CA SER A 55 -26.70 -1.54 0.95
C SER A 55 -26.44 -1.38 -0.55
N TYR A 56 -25.22 -1.05 -0.96
CA TYR A 56 -24.91 -0.73 -2.36
C TYR A 56 -23.83 -1.64 -2.93
N THR A 57 -23.85 -1.80 -4.26
CA THR A 57 -22.83 -2.56 -4.97
C THR A 57 -21.81 -1.64 -5.62
N TYR A 58 -20.55 -2.05 -5.59
CA TYR A 58 -19.44 -1.26 -6.12
C TYR A 58 -18.95 -1.90 -7.43
N HIS A 59 -18.79 -1.08 -8.47
CA HIS A 59 -18.26 -1.51 -9.77
C HIS A 59 -17.07 -0.65 -10.15
N TRP A 60 -15.91 -1.26 -10.21
CA TRP A 60 -14.65 -0.60 -10.47
C TRP A 60 -14.25 -0.73 -11.94
N GLN A 61 -13.63 0.32 -12.46
CA GLN A 61 -13.05 0.37 -13.79
C GLN A 61 -11.70 1.08 -13.73
N GLY A 62 -10.82 0.75 -14.64
CA GLY A 62 -9.49 1.33 -14.69
C GLY A 62 -8.81 1.15 -16.04
N PRO A 63 -7.52 1.51 -16.11
CA PRO A 63 -6.74 1.44 -17.34
C PRO A 63 -6.74 0.04 -17.97
N ASN A 64 -6.56 0.00 -19.31
CA ASN A 64 -6.51 -1.22 -20.12
C ASN A 64 -7.71 -2.17 -19.96
N GLY A 65 -8.89 -1.63 -19.65
CA GLY A 65 -10.10 -2.42 -19.51
C GLY A 65 -10.16 -3.24 -18.22
N TRP A 66 -9.30 -2.94 -17.24
CA TRP A 66 -9.43 -3.51 -15.90
C TRP A 66 -10.81 -3.15 -15.33
N LYS A 67 -11.50 -4.17 -14.80
CA LYS A 67 -12.81 -4.03 -14.17
C LYS A 67 -12.89 -5.02 -13.01
N LYS A 68 -13.56 -4.58 -11.95
CA LYS A 68 -13.98 -5.44 -10.84
C LYS A 68 -15.46 -5.19 -10.64
N ASP A 69 -16.26 -6.14 -11.12
CA ASP A 69 -17.70 -6.12 -10.88
C ASP A 69 -18.02 -6.52 -9.43
N TYR A 70 -19.26 -6.28 -9.04
CA TYR A 70 -19.74 -6.63 -7.72
C TYR A 70 -19.57 -8.13 -7.42
N ASP A 71 -18.93 -8.40 -6.29
CA ASP A 71 -18.80 -9.71 -5.69
C ASP A 71 -19.14 -9.55 -4.20
N TYR A 72 -20.16 -10.26 -3.72
CA TYR A 72 -20.63 -10.18 -2.35
C TYR A 72 -19.53 -10.51 -1.33
N SER A 73 -18.55 -11.33 -1.71
CA SER A 73 -17.45 -11.75 -0.85
C SER A 73 -16.26 -10.78 -0.83
N THR A 74 -16.08 -9.95 -1.86
CA THR A 74 -14.89 -9.11 -2.01
C THR A 74 -15.15 -7.62 -2.22
N ASN A 75 -16.39 -7.19 -2.46
CA ASN A 75 -16.71 -5.86 -3.00
C ASN A 75 -17.87 -5.15 -2.27
N THR A 76 -18.00 -5.39 -0.97
CA THR A 76 -19.00 -4.74 -0.08
C THR A 76 -18.41 -3.63 0.80
N SER A 77 -17.09 -3.45 0.80
CA SER A 77 -16.38 -2.55 1.73
C SER A 77 -15.96 -1.20 1.14
N GLY A 78 -16.38 -0.86 -0.08
CA GLY A 78 -15.97 0.40 -0.74
C GLY A 78 -14.46 0.52 -0.99
N SER A 79 -13.73 -0.59 -0.91
CA SER A 79 -12.28 -0.67 -1.06
C SER A 79 -11.89 -1.76 -2.04
N GLU A 80 -10.83 -1.53 -2.82
CA GLU A 80 -10.28 -2.52 -3.75
C GLU A 80 -8.75 -2.46 -3.72
N THR A 81 -8.11 -3.61 -3.83
CA THR A 81 -6.65 -3.72 -3.92
C THR A 81 -6.26 -4.32 -5.27
N ILE A 82 -5.43 -3.61 -6.01
CA ILE A 82 -4.82 -4.10 -7.25
C ILE A 82 -3.37 -4.46 -6.94
N GLU A 83 -3.12 -5.76 -6.90
CA GLU A 83 -1.78 -6.28 -6.66
C GLU A 83 -0.84 -5.98 -7.84
N SER A 84 0.44 -5.75 -7.51
CA SER A 84 1.55 -5.63 -8.46
C SER A 84 1.30 -4.63 -9.59
N MET A 85 1.41 -3.34 -9.28
CA MET A 85 1.23 -2.26 -10.25
C MET A 85 2.36 -2.22 -11.28
N THR A 86 2.02 -1.88 -12.52
CA THR A 86 2.97 -1.71 -13.64
C THR A 86 2.67 -0.39 -14.33
N GLN A 87 3.60 0.13 -15.14
CA GLN A 87 3.37 1.40 -15.85
C GLN A 87 2.10 1.37 -16.72
N ALA A 88 1.76 0.21 -17.30
CA ALA A 88 0.55 0.04 -18.08
C ALA A 88 -0.73 0.20 -17.23
N LYS A 89 -0.68 -0.13 -15.94
CA LYS A 89 -1.81 0.02 -15.00
C LYS A 89 -1.97 1.47 -14.49
N ALA A 90 -1.08 2.40 -14.83
CA ALA A 90 -1.25 3.81 -14.47
C ALA A 90 -2.41 4.45 -15.26
N GLY A 91 -3.12 5.38 -14.63
CA GLY A 91 -4.20 6.14 -15.24
C GLY A 91 -5.42 6.32 -14.34
N VAL A 92 -6.56 6.60 -14.97
CA VAL A 92 -7.80 6.94 -14.26
C VAL A 92 -8.53 5.68 -13.83
N TYR A 93 -8.78 5.57 -12.53
CA TYR A 93 -9.66 4.59 -11.91
C TYR A 93 -11.00 5.24 -11.57
N ILE A 94 -12.08 4.48 -11.75
CA ILE A 94 -13.46 4.93 -11.54
C ILE A 94 -14.18 3.89 -10.69
N VAL A 95 -14.96 4.35 -9.73
CA VAL A 95 -15.93 3.52 -9.00
C VAL A 95 -17.33 4.02 -9.28
N ASN A 96 -18.24 3.10 -9.61
CA ASN A 96 -19.67 3.37 -9.71
C ASN A 96 -20.37 2.61 -8.58
N ILE A 97 -21.04 3.33 -7.69
CA ILE A 97 -21.88 2.76 -6.64
C ILE A 97 -23.30 2.62 -7.20
N ARG A 98 -23.88 1.43 -7.07
CA ARG A 98 -25.20 1.12 -7.60
C ARG A 98 -26.20 0.71 -6.54
N ASP A 99 -27.44 1.12 -6.78
CA ASP A 99 -28.64 0.58 -6.14
C ASP A 99 -29.44 -0.16 -7.23
N GLY A 100 -29.36 -1.50 -7.20
CA GLY A 100 -29.81 -2.35 -8.30
C GLY A 100 -29.10 -2.01 -9.61
N ASN A 101 -29.86 -1.59 -10.62
CA ASN A 101 -29.33 -1.25 -11.95
C ASN A 101 -28.90 0.22 -12.08
N CYS A 102 -29.22 1.06 -11.08
CA CYS A 102 -29.00 2.49 -11.15
C CYS A 102 -27.62 2.85 -10.58
N VAL A 103 -26.83 3.61 -11.33
CA VAL A 103 -25.62 4.26 -10.78
C VAL A 103 -26.08 5.47 -9.98
N ILE A 104 -25.90 5.43 -8.67
CA ILE A 104 -26.33 6.49 -7.75
C ILE A 104 -25.18 7.41 -7.37
N LYS A 105 -23.96 6.89 -7.31
CA LYS A 105 -22.76 7.67 -7.04
C LYS A 105 -21.59 7.27 -7.94
N LYS A 106 -20.69 8.20 -8.21
CA LYS A 106 -19.50 7.97 -9.05
C LYS A 106 -18.29 8.71 -8.49
N GLY A 107 -17.16 8.02 -8.41
CA GLY A 107 -15.88 8.62 -8.02
C GLY A 107 -14.80 8.30 -9.04
N SER A 108 -13.81 9.16 -9.17
CA SER A 108 -12.63 8.92 -10.00
C SER A 108 -11.35 9.43 -9.34
N VAL A 109 -10.23 8.75 -9.64
CA VAL A 109 -8.89 9.15 -9.19
C VAL A 109 -7.88 8.82 -10.28
N ASN A 110 -6.91 9.71 -10.52
CA ASN A 110 -5.81 9.44 -11.43
C ASN A 110 -4.61 8.91 -10.64
N VAL A 111 -4.16 7.70 -10.96
CA VAL A 111 -3.05 7.03 -10.28
C VAL A 111 -1.84 6.99 -11.19
N SER A 112 -0.68 7.34 -10.64
CA SER A 112 0.61 7.15 -11.31
C SER A 112 1.39 6.01 -10.69
N VAL A 113 2.14 5.31 -11.54
CA VAL A 113 3.15 4.32 -11.14
C VAL A 113 4.51 4.95 -11.41
N ILE A 114 5.40 4.87 -10.43
CA ILE A 114 6.74 5.45 -10.49
C ILE A 114 7.81 4.36 -10.42
N PRO A 115 8.91 4.48 -11.18
CA PRO A 115 10.04 3.56 -11.03
C PRO A 115 10.73 3.78 -9.67
N PRO A 116 11.37 2.75 -9.10
CA PRO A 116 12.23 2.93 -7.94
C PRO A 116 13.43 3.82 -8.31
N SER A 117 13.89 4.65 -7.39
CA SER A 117 15.08 5.49 -7.58
C SER A 117 16.30 4.90 -6.89
N ASN A 118 17.47 5.20 -7.43
CA ASN A 118 18.74 4.95 -6.73
C ASN A 118 18.93 5.95 -5.58
N ALA A 119 19.65 5.53 -4.56
CA ALA A 119 20.04 6.43 -3.47
C ALA A 119 20.93 7.57 -4.01
N PRO A 120 20.79 8.81 -3.51
CA PRO A 120 21.52 9.98 -3.99
C PRO A 120 22.98 10.04 -3.46
N CYS A 121 23.64 8.89 -3.31
CA CYS A 121 25.04 8.78 -2.90
C CYS A 121 25.74 7.64 -3.63
N SER A 122 27.06 7.77 -3.77
CA SER A 122 27.92 6.74 -4.35
C SER A 122 28.68 6.01 -3.25
N VAL A 123 28.15 4.87 -2.83
CA VAL A 123 28.80 3.96 -1.88
C VAL A 123 29.18 2.67 -2.61
N ASN A 124 30.38 2.15 -2.35
CA ASN A 124 30.83 0.90 -2.95
C ASN A 124 29.95 -0.26 -2.49
N ASN A 125 29.80 -1.26 -3.35
CA ASN A 125 28.95 -2.40 -3.03
C ASN A 125 29.47 -3.18 -1.82
N ASN A 126 28.56 -3.58 -0.93
CA ASN A 126 28.86 -4.28 0.32
C ASN A 126 29.80 -3.50 1.24
N THR A 127 29.62 -2.18 1.30
CA THR A 127 30.40 -1.31 2.18
C THR A 127 29.52 -0.30 2.91
N SER A 128 30.07 0.29 3.97
CA SER A 128 29.52 1.48 4.61
C SER A 128 30.59 2.54 4.81
N THR A 129 30.16 3.79 4.95
CA THR A 129 30.96 4.96 5.34
C THR A 129 30.53 5.39 6.74
N SER A 130 31.40 6.08 7.47
CA SER A 130 31.07 6.58 8.81
C SER A 130 31.76 7.90 9.11
N THR A 131 31.11 8.73 9.92
CA THR A 131 31.70 9.95 10.49
C THR A 131 32.56 9.68 11.73
N VAL A 132 32.54 8.46 12.28
CA VAL A 132 33.32 8.07 13.46
C VAL A 132 34.11 6.79 13.23
N ILE A 133 35.16 6.58 14.03
CA ILE A 133 35.96 5.36 14.00
C ILE A 133 35.26 4.26 14.81
N GLY A 134 35.24 3.03 14.29
CA GLY A 134 34.81 1.83 15.02
C GLY A 134 33.36 1.40 14.78
N VAL A 135 32.52 2.23 14.15
CA VAL A 135 31.14 1.89 13.75
C VAL A 135 30.92 2.28 12.30
N GLY A 136 30.39 1.38 11.48
CA GLY A 136 30.31 1.56 10.04
C GLY A 136 31.70 1.67 9.39
N GLY A 137 31.80 2.38 8.25
CA GLY A 137 33.08 2.66 7.61
C GLY A 137 33.84 1.41 7.16
N THR A 138 33.13 0.34 6.79
CA THR A 138 33.71 -1.00 6.65
C THR A 138 33.32 -1.70 5.36
N ASN A 139 34.03 -2.79 5.06
CA ASN A 139 33.68 -3.74 4.03
C ASN A 139 33.00 -4.96 4.67
N TYR A 140 31.86 -5.36 4.12
CA TYR A 140 31.15 -6.56 4.54
C TYR A 140 31.58 -7.75 3.69
N THR A 141 32.03 -8.81 4.33
CA THR A 141 32.55 -10.03 3.68
C THR A 141 31.49 -11.11 3.54
N SER A 142 30.43 -11.04 4.34
CA SER A 142 29.26 -11.91 4.26
C SER A 142 28.02 -11.06 4.06
N VAL A 143 27.21 -11.40 3.05
CA VAL A 143 25.91 -10.76 2.81
C VAL A 143 24.90 -11.83 2.47
N PHE A 144 23.75 -11.81 3.12
CA PHE A 144 22.66 -12.72 2.83
C PHE A 144 21.30 -12.10 3.13
N GLY A 145 20.26 -12.62 2.48
CA GLY A 145 18.87 -12.38 2.83
C GLY A 145 18.24 -13.68 3.32
N ASN A 146 17.37 -13.62 4.31
CA ASN A 146 16.70 -14.78 4.86
C ASN A 146 15.25 -14.44 5.27
N SER A 147 14.40 -15.46 5.23
CA SER A 147 12.98 -15.39 5.55
C SER A 147 12.68 -16.24 6.78
N ASN A 148 12.29 -15.59 7.88
CA ASN A 148 11.60 -16.23 8.99
C ASN A 148 10.18 -15.63 9.06
N SER A 149 9.67 -15.27 10.23
CA SER A 149 8.44 -14.46 10.38
C SER A 149 8.55 -13.06 9.76
N ASN A 150 9.76 -12.61 9.45
CA ASN A 150 10.10 -11.39 8.73
C ASN A 150 11.25 -11.69 7.75
N TYR A 151 11.35 -10.91 6.68
CA TYR A 151 12.46 -10.94 5.76
C TYR A 151 13.52 -9.98 6.26
N TYR A 152 14.75 -10.47 6.42
CA TYR A 152 15.87 -9.63 6.80
C TYR A 152 17.06 -9.82 5.88
N VAL A 153 17.82 -8.74 5.70
CA VAL A 153 19.11 -8.74 5.04
C VAL A 153 20.17 -8.42 6.07
N GLN A 154 21.23 -9.23 6.14
CA GLN A 154 22.38 -8.93 6.97
C GLN A 154 23.64 -8.86 6.11
N ALA A 155 24.42 -7.81 6.32
CA ALA A 155 25.78 -7.68 5.80
C ALA A 155 26.74 -7.56 6.99
N SER A 156 27.75 -8.42 7.06
CA SER A 156 28.63 -8.53 8.21
C SER A 156 30.08 -8.81 7.84
N ASN A 157 30.97 -8.52 8.79
CA ASN A 157 32.34 -8.99 8.84
C ASN A 157 32.65 -9.48 10.26
N SER A 158 33.93 -9.70 10.59
CA SER A 158 34.34 -10.20 11.90
C SER A 158 34.07 -9.26 13.09
N SER A 159 33.76 -7.98 12.83
CA SER A 159 33.65 -6.94 13.87
C SER A 159 32.25 -6.34 13.99
N GLN A 160 31.49 -6.28 12.91
CA GLN A 160 30.18 -5.66 12.90
C GLN A 160 29.25 -6.25 11.85
N ALA A 161 27.95 -6.07 12.08
CA ALA A 161 26.89 -6.41 11.14
C ALA A 161 25.91 -5.24 11.00
N ILE A 162 25.49 -4.96 9.77
CA ILE A 162 24.30 -4.14 9.50
C ILE A 162 23.15 -5.06 9.10
N THR A 163 21.97 -4.84 9.69
CA THR A 163 20.77 -5.64 9.45
C THR A 163 19.60 -4.75 9.05
N PHE A 164 18.87 -5.18 8.03
CA PHE A 164 17.66 -4.53 7.51
C PHE A 164 16.49 -5.50 7.70
N ASN A 165 15.46 -5.11 8.44
CA ASN A 165 14.27 -5.92 8.67
C ASN A 165 13.08 -5.32 7.91
N PHE A 166 12.40 -6.16 7.14
CA PHE A 166 11.22 -5.81 6.36
C PHE A 166 10.03 -6.64 6.84
N LYS A 167 8.82 -6.07 6.70
CA LYS A 167 7.59 -6.77 7.03
C LYS A 167 7.36 -7.95 6.08
N GLY A 168 6.98 -9.10 6.66
CA GLY A 168 6.56 -10.29 5.92
C GLY A 168 7.73 -11.14 5.47
N GLU A 169 7.46 -12.29 4.87
CA GLU A 169 8.47 -13.34 4.64
C GLU A 169 9.13 -13.27 3.25
N GLN A 170 8.77 -12.28 2.45
CA GLN A 170 9.25 -12.13 1.07
C GLN A 170 10.30 -11.04 0.97
N ALA A 171 11.20 -11.16 -0.01
CA ALA A 171 12.16 -10.11 -0.31
C ALA A 171 11.45 -8.77 -0.59
N PRO A 172 12.01 -7.63 -0.15
CA PRO A 172 11.37 -6.34 -0.31
C PRO A 172 11.20 -5.99 -1.78
N LEU A 173 10.05 -5.40 -2.11
CA LEU A 173 9.81 -4.83 -3.43
C LEU A 173 10.73 -3.62 -3.65
N PRO A 174 11.20 -3.38 -4.90
CA PRO A 174 11.92 -2.15 -5.22
C PRO A 174 11.09 -0.91 -4.88
N GLY A 175 11.72 0.11 -4.31
CA GLY A 175 11.05 1.34 -3.89
C GLY A 175 11.85 2.08 -2.83
N ILE A 176 11.21 3.07 -2.21
CA ILE A 176 11.77 3.82 -1.08
C ILE A 176 11.00 3.45 0.17
N TYR A 177 11.71 2.96 1.17
CA TYR A 177 11.19 2.63 2.49
C TYR A 177 11.59 3.73 3.45
N LYS A 178 10.72 4.04 4.41
CA LYS A 178 11.08 4.91 5.53
C LYS A 178 11.60 4.06 6.68
N SER A 179 12.73 4.44 7.26
CA SER A 179 13.19 3.83 8.51
C SER A 179 12.15 4.06 9.62
N ASN A 180 12.07 3.12 10.54
CA ASN A 180 11.29 3.26 11.75
C ASN A 180 12.17 3.04 12.99
N ASP A 181 11.63 3.42 14.13
CA ASP A 181 12.27 3.26 15.44
C ASP A 181 12.03 1.87 16.05
N THR A 182 11.62 0.85 15.27
CA THR A 182 11.36 -0.50 15.78
C THR A 182 12.09 -1.62 15.05
N TYR A 183 12.45 -2.65 15.86
CA TYR A 183 12.96 -3.97 15.47
C TYR A 183 12.57 -4.42 14.06
N TYR A 184 11.25 -4.58 14.02
CA TYR A 184 10.47 -5.30 13.06
C TYR A 184 9.31 -4.38 12.67
N PRO A 185 9.36 -3.75 11.50
CA PRO A 185 8.29 -2.88 11.06
C PRO A 185 6.99 -3.66 10.86
N SER A 186 5.87 -3.06 11.28
CA SER A 186 4.52 -3.60 11.08
C SER A 186 3.88 -3.15 9.76
N GLU A 187 4.51 -2.23 9.03
CA GLU A 187 4.04 -1.65 7.77
C GLU A 187 4.92 -2.08 6.60
N GLN A 188 4.32 -2.25 5.41
CA GLN A 188 5.03 -2.79 4.24
C GLN A 188 6.05 -1.80 3.65
N ASN A 189 5.83 -0.49 3.81
CA ASN A 189 6.71 0.59 3.33
C ASN A 189 7.73 1.08 4.38
N LYS A 190 7.90 0.33 5.47
CA LYS A 190 8.84 0.65 6.55
C LYS A 190 9.96 -0.39 6.62
N VAL A 191 11.11 0.03 7.16
CA VAL A 191 12.29 -0.83 7.37
C VAL A 191 12.93 -0.53 8.73
N GLY A 192 13.25 -1.58 9.49
CA GLY A 192 14.09 -1.45 10.68
C GLY A 192 15.55 -1.63 10.30
N VAL A 193 16.46 -0.71 10.69
CA VAL A 193 17.89 -0.80 10.35
C VAL A 193 18.78 -0.68 11.58
N TYR A 194 19.69 -1.63 11.73
CA TYR A 194 20.52 -1.82 12.93
C TYR A 194 21.97 -2.08 12.56
N ILE A 195 22.90 -1.54 13.35
CA ILE A 195 24.32 -1.90 13.30
C ILE A 195 24.72 -2.46 14.66
N GLY A 196 25.10 -3.73 14.70
CA GLY A 196 25.69 -4.35 15.88
C GLY A 196 27.21 -4.42 15.75
N THR A 197 27.93 -4.00 16.79
CA THR A 197 29.42 -3.90 16.81
C THR A 197 30.09 -4.86 17.79
N GLY A 198 29.39 -5.89 18.25
CA GLY A 198 29.84 -6.81 19.30
C GLY A 198 29.85 -6.20 20.71
N PHE A 199 30.03 -4.88 20.83
CA PHE A 199 30.00 -4.14 22.08
C PHE A 199 28.75 -3.28 22.26
N GLN A 200 28.20 -2.76 21.16
CA GLN A 200 27.09 -1.81 21.14
C GLN A 200 26.22 -1.99 19.90
N ASP A 201 24.93 -1.71 20.06
CA ASP A 201 23.97 -1.65 18.97
C ASP A 201 23.58 -0.20 18.68
N TYR A 202 23.44 0.09 17.39
CA TYR A 202 23.03 1.37 16.85
C TYR A 202 21.80 1.19 15.99
N GLN A 203 20.83 2.06 16.18
CA GLN A 203 19.58 2.04 15.44
C GLN A 203 19.49 3.27 14.54
N MET A 204 19.01 3.08 13.31
CA MET A 204 18.78 4.19 12.40
C MET A 204 17.67 5.10 12.94
N GLU A 205 17.88 6.42 12.84
CA GLU A 205 16.84 7.41 13.13
C GLU A 205 15.59 7.16 12.27
N PRO A 206 14.38 7.47 12.76
CA PRO A 206 13.15 7.28 12.00
C PRO A 206 13.06 8.24 10.79
N ASP A 207 12.21 7.87 9.83
CA ASP A 207 11.86 8.68 8.64
C ASP A 207 13.00 9.00 7.66
N VAL A 208 14.09 8.24 7.73
CA VAL A 208 15.19 8.24 6.77
C VAL A 208 14.84 7.36 5.56
N ASP A 209 15.19 7.81 4.36
CA ASP A 209 14.96 7.04 3.13
C ASP A 209 15.97 5.89 2.99
N VAL A 210 15.43 4.69 2.82
CA VAL A 210 16.16 3.47 2.47
C VAL A 210 15.69 3.00 1.10
N TYR A 211 16.61 3.03 0.15
CA TYR A 211 16.36 2.73 -1.25
C TYR A 211 16.58 1.25 -1.51
N VAL A 212 15.55 0.56 -1.97
CA VAL A 212 15.60 -0.85 -2.39
C VAL A 212 15.46 -0.90 -3.91
N ASN A 213 16.41 -1.56 -4.57
CA ASN A 213 16.45 -1.71 -6.02
C ASN A 213 16.72 -3.17 -6.41
N LYS A 214 16.48 -3.52 -7.67
CA LYS A 214 16.95 -4.77 -8.28
C LYS A 214 17.97 -4.48 -9.37
N VAL A 215 19.17 -5.02 -9.22
CA VAL A 215 20.24 -4.92 -10.23
C VAL A 215 20.61 -6.35 -10.64
N ASN A 216 20.39 -6.69 -11.91
CA ASN A 216 20.60 -8.04 -12.44
C ASN A 216 19.88 -9.14 -11.61
N GLY A 217 18.64 -8.84 -11.17
CA GLY A 217 17.82 -9.75 -10.37
C GLY A 217 18.15 -9.75 -8.86
N LYS A 218 19.25 -9.13 -8.44
CA LYS A 218 19.70 -9.08 -7.05
C LYS A 218 19.13 -7.88 -6.30
N THR A 219 18.72 -8.08 -5.06
CA THR A 219 18.25 -7.01 -4.18
C THR A 219 19.43 -6.15 -3.74
N VAL A 220 19.34 -4.84 -4.00
CA VAL A 220 20.31 -3.83 -3.58
C VAL A 220 19.63 -2.88 -2.61
N ILE A 221 20.19 -2.75 -1.41
CA ILE A 221 19.69 -1.84 -0.37
C ILE A 221 20.74 -0.77 -0.13
N SER A 222 20.31 0.48 -0.09
CA SER A 222 21.20 1.62 0.15
C SER A 222 20.52 2.74 0.88
N PHE A 223 21.31 3.53 1.62
CA PHE A 223 20.87 4.77 2.25
C PHE A 223 22.06 5.72 2.34
N CYS A 224 21.77 7.02 2.47
CA CYS A 224 22.77 8.07 2.41
C CYS A 224 22.68 8.95 3.65
N SER A 225 23.83 9.23 4.26
CA SER A 225 24.00 10.14 5.39
C SER A 225 22.92 9.97 6.48
N ALA A 226 22.60 8.72 6.80
CA ALA A 226 21.59 8.38 7.79
C ALA A 226 22.16 8.54 9.20
N GLY A 227 21.40 9.22 10.07
CA GLY A 227 21.67 9.24 11.50
C GLY A 227 21.41 7.88 12.11
N PHE A 228 22.26 7.49 13.04
CA PHE A 228 22.04 6.36 13.94
C PHE A 228 22.32 6.79 15.37
N TYR A 229 21.54 6.27 16.31
CA TYR A 229 21.72 6.48 17.73
C TYR A 229 21.94 5.15 18.46
N ASN A 230 22.62 5.21 19.59
CA ASN A 230 22.72 4.09 20.51
C ASN A 230 21.57 4.18 21.54
N PRO A 231 20.66 3.20 21.65
CA PRO A 231 19.54 3.27 22.59
C PRO A 231 19.93 3.39 24.08
N VAL A 232 21.18 3.09 24.42
CA VAL A 232 21.72 3.11 25.79
C VAL A 232 22.69 4.28 26.01
N GLY A 233 22.99 5.07 24.98
CA GLY A 233 23.98 6.15 25.05
C GLY A 233 23.62 7.39 24.25
N ASN A 234 24.48 8.40 24.29
CA ASN A 234 24.24 9.69 23.64
C ASN A 234 25.00 9.84 22.31
N ALA A 235 25.58 8.77 21.79
CA ALA A 235 26.36 8.81 20.55
C ALA A 235 25.42 8.80 19.34
N THR A 236 25.46 9.88 18.56
CA THR A 236 24.85 9.95 17.23
C THR A 236 25.92 9.85 16.17
N ILE A 237 25.76 8.93 15.22
CA ILE A 237 26.71 8.68 14.13
C ILE A 237 26.00 8.82 12.78
N THR A 238 26.75 9.16 11.73
CA THR A 238 26.20 9.29 10.38
C THR A 238 26.83 8.26 9.46
N ILE A 239 25.99 7.42 8.85
CA ILE A 239 26.41 6.30 8.02
C ILE A 239 25.77 6.44 6.62
N SER A 240 26.52 6.08 5.58
CA SER A 240 25.93 5.71 4.28
C SER A 240 26.34 4.28 3.98
N ALA A 241 25.44 3.46 3.44
CA ALA A 241 25.77 2.07 3.12
C ALA A 241 25.14 1.64 1.79
N LYS A 242 25.77 0.65 1.16
CA LYS A 242 25.21 -0.08 0.03
C LYS A 242 25.49 -1.57 0.21
N VAL A 243 24.45 -2.38 0.13
CA VAL A 243 24.50 -3.83 0.30
C VAL A 243 23.77 -4.48 -0.88
N THR A 244 24.38 -5.50 -1.50
CA THR A 244 23.75 -6.33 -2.53
C THR A 244 23.66 -7.76 -2.03
N VAL A 245 22.43 -8.26 -1.93
CA VAL A 245 22.15 -9.66 -1.60
C VAL A 245 22.62 -10.54 -2.77
N PRO A 246 23.41 -11.60 -2.53
CA PRO A 246 23.95 -12.46 -3.58
C PRO A 246 22.90 -13.11 -4.48
#